data_AF-A0AAW5KB72-F1
#
_entry.id   AF-A0AAW5KB72-F1
#
_cell.length_a   1.000
_cell.length_b   1.000
_cell.length_c   1.000
_cell.angle_alpha   90.00
_cell.angle_beta   90.00
_cell.angle_gamma   90.00
#
_symmetry.space_group_name_H-M   'P 1'
#
loop_
_entity.id
_entity.type
_entity.pdbx_description
1 polymer ?
#
loop_
_entity_poly.entity_id
_entity_poly.type
_entity_poly.pdbx_seq_one_letter_code
_entity_poly.pdbx_strand_id
1 'polypeptide(L)'
;MKYDDYISYQKEQKRLRRENIAMLAAAALLMAALWVFGSGGATPHEEFLMARVREAQNHIWELKEKLGAADETADPDRTGLIGFEWSGLSTTLGSLPAKRTSCDPRWAAVMDRWFDKLNIKRGDSVLLLSSSSFPGLILNTLTAAEARGVKLTFVLSLGSSSWGANVPKATWPEMAAILRRRGLIRSAVYACTPGGDRETGGGLSDETIEEMRRVCRGEGTRLVIHKSLEEVIDWKMDIVHAVKPKVVISIGGSESNMGGDEAILNLSPGLHTKAGDNGGNGVIGLALAEGIPVIHLLNIKKLAAEEGIPFDARRGYRNLRGKRGLVCAAASLCLFAAFLFVFKGRRFARAE
;
A
#
# COMPACT_ATOMS: atom_id res chain seq x y z
N MET A 1 -12.44 -26.95 -64.05
CA MET A 1 -11.90 -25.61 -63.79
C MET A 1 -10.85 -25.33 -64.86
N LYS A 2 -10.98 -24.26 -65.65
CA LYS A 2 -9.96 -23.95 -66.67
C LYS A 2 -8.69 -23.47 -65.97
N TYR A 3 -7.51 -23.70 -66.55
CA TYR A 3 -6.22 -23.33 -65.96
C TYR A 3 -6.16 -21.83 -65.57
N ASP A 4 -6.82 -20.97 -66.35
CA ASP A 4 -6.93 -19.53 -66.08
C ASP A 4 -7.78 -19.20 -64.83
N ASP A 5 -8.84 -19.98 -64.56
CA ASP A 5 -9.64 -19.84 -63.34
C ASP A 5 -8.81 -20.19 -62.09
N TYR A 6 -7.91 -21.17 -62.21
CA TYR A 6 -7.01 -21.58 -61.13
C TYR A 6 -5.96 -20.51 -60.81
N ILE A 7 -5.38 -19.88 -61.84
CA ILE A 7 -4.42 -18.79 -61.68
C ILE A 7 -5.09 -17.55 -61.07
N SER A 8 -6.32 -17.24 -61.50
CA SER A 8 -7.12 -16.13 -60.93
C SER A 8 -7.42 -16.37 -59.45
N TYR A 9 -7.90 -17.57 -59.10
CA TYR A 9 -8.16 -17.99 -57.72
C TYR A 9 -6.90 -17.90 -56.83
N GLN A 10 -5.74 -18.34 -57.33
CA GLN A 10 -4.44 -18.24 -56.64
C GLN A 10 -4.02 -16.78 -56.38
N LYS A 11 -4.19 -15.89 -57.36
CA LYS A 11 -3.88 -14.46 -57.19
C LYS A 11 -4.79 -13.81 -56.15
N GLU A 12 -6.07 -14.15 -56.16
CA GLU A 12 -7.05 -13.63 -55.22
C GLU A 12 -6.81 -14.14 -53.78
N GLN A 13 -6.51 -15.44 -53.61
CA GLN A 13 -6.08 -16.03 -52.35
C GLN A 13 -4.82 -15.34 -51.79
N LYS A 14 -3.81 -15.07 -52.64
CA LYS A 14 -2.59 -14.34 -52.22
C LYS A 14 -2.89 -12.91 -51.79
N ARG A 15 -3.79 -12.21 -52.51
CA ARG A 15 -4.23 -10.85 -52.15
C ARG A 15 -4.96 -10.84 -50.81
N LEU A 16 -5.94 -11.73 -50.63
CA LEU A 16 -6.70 -11.86 -49.38
C LEU A 16 -5.79 -12.20 -48.20
N ARG A 17 -4.82 -13.11 -48.39
CA ARG A 17 -3.82 -13.41 -47.37
C ARG A 17 -3.02 -12.17 -46.98
N ARG A 18 -2.57 -11.36 -47.95
CA ARG A 18 -1.85 -10.10 -47.67
C ARG A 18 -2.73 -9.10 -46.93
N GLU A 19 -3.99 -8.91 -47.34
CA GLU A 19 -4.94 -7.99 -46.68
C GLU A 19 -5.26 -8.44 -45.25
N ASN A 20 -5.45 -9.74 -45.02
CA ASN A 20 -5.70 -10.30 -43.70
C ASN A 20 -4.46 -10.19 -42.79
N ILE A 21 -3.26 -10.42 -43.32
CA ILE A 21 -2.01 -10.19 -42.59
C ILE A 21 -1.86 -8.71 -42.21
N ALA A 22 -2.13 -7.79 -43.15
CA ALA A 22 -2.06 -6.36 -42.89
C ALA A 22 -3.09 -5.92 -41.82
N MET A 23 -4.32 -6.41 -41.90
CA MET A 23 -5.35 -6.16 -40.88
C MET A 23 -4.96 -6.71 -39.51
N LEU A 24 -4.43 -7.94 -39.45
CA LEU A 24 -3.99 -8.54 -38.20
C LEU A 24 -2.82 -7.75 -37.58
N ALA A 25 -1.87 -7.32 -38.41
CA ALA A 25 -0.76 -6.48 -37.98
C ALA A 25 -1.25 -5.12 -37.45
N ALA A 26 -2.21 -4.48 -38.13
CA ALA A 26 -2.81 -3.23 -37.68
C ALA A 26 -3.57 -3.39 -36.35
N ALA A 27 -4.35 -4.46 -36.20
CA ALA A 27 -5.04 -4.78 -34.95
C ALA A 27 -4.05 -5.02 -33.81
N ALA A 28 -2.98 -5.78 -34.06
CA ALA A 28 -1.92 -6.03 -33.08
C ALA A 28 -1.21 -4.74 -32.66
N LEU A 29 -0.89 -3.84 -33.60
CA LEU A 29 -0.28 -2.54 -33.31
C LEU A 29 -1.21 -1.64 -32.49
N LEU A 30 -2.52 -1.62 -32.81
CA LEU A 30 -3.52 -0.87 -32.04
C LEU A 30 -3.68 -1.42 -30.62
N MET A 31 -3.71 -2.74 -30.46
CA MET A 31 -3.75 -3.38 -29.14
C MET A 31 -2.47 -3.11 -28.34
N ALA A 32 -1.30 -3.13 -28.99
CA ALA A 32 -0.04 -2.77 -28.35
C ALA A 32 -0.02 -1.30 -27.91
N ALA A 33 -0.51 -0.39 -28.76
CA ALA A 33 -0.66 1.02 -28.41
C ALA A 33 -1.64 1.19 -27.22
N LEU A 34 -2.80 0.55 -27.25
CA LEU A 34 -3.75 0.56 -26.12
C LEU A 34 -3.15 -0.02 -24.85
N TRP A 35 -2.31 -1.05 -24.94
CA TRP A 35 -1.59 -1.58 -23.80
C TRP A 35 -0.56 -0.59 -23.26
N VAL A 36 0.19 0.11 -24.12
CA VAL A 36 1.14 1.16 -23.71
C VAL A 36 0.42 2.34 -23.08
N PHE A 37 -0.64 2.85 -23.70
CA PHE A 37 -1.44 3.97 -23.16
C PHE A 37 -2.25 3.59 -21.92
N GLY A 38 -2.74 2.35 -21.87
CA GLY A 38 -3.52 1.82 -20.75
C GLY A 38 -2.67 1.37 -19.57
N SER A 39 -1.41 1.00 -19.82
CA SER A 39 -0.48 0.61 -18.75
C SER A 39 -0.11 1.77 -17.84
N GLY A 40 -0.28 3.02 -18.30
CA GLY A 40 -0.25 4.26 -17.50
C GLY A 40 0.83 4.29 -16.43
N GLY A 41 2.01 4.81 -16.78
CA GLY A 41 3.13 4.94 -15.86
C GLY A 41 2.84 5.82 -14.65
N ALA A 42 3.74 5.75 -13.66
CA ALA A 42 3.73 6.66 -12.54
C ALA A 42 3.83 8.12 -13.02
N THR A 43 3.11 9.04 -12.39
CA THR A 43 3.33 10.47 -12.66
C THR A 43 4.72 10.89 -12.14
N PRO A 44 5.33 11.98 -12.64
CA PRO A 44 6.59 12.48 -12.09
C PRO A 44 6.55 12.72 -10.56
N HIS A 45 5.38 13.10 -10.04
CA HIS A 45 5.18 13.24 -8.60
C HIS A 45 5.21 11.88 -7.89
N GLU A 46 4.51 10.88 -8.41
CA GLU A 46 4.53 9.51 -7.88
C GLU A 46 5.94 8.90 -7.93
N GLU A 47 6.69 9.14 -9.01
CA GLU A 47 8.10 8.74 -9.12
C GLU A 47 8.98 9.39 -8.06
N PHE A 48 8.79 10.68 -7.80
CA PHE A 48 9.47 11.39 -6.72
C PHE A 48 9.17 10.77 -5.34
N LEU A 49 7.91 10.46 -5.04
CA LEU A 49 7.53 9.81 -3.79
C LEU A 49 8.21 8.44 -3.63
N MET A 50 8.16 7.62 -4.68
CA MET A 50 8.77 6.29 -4.69
C MET A 50 10.30 6.35 -4.51
N ALA A 51 10.96 7.30 -5.19
CA ALA A 51 12.40 7.52 -5.06
C ALA A 51 12.77 7.94 -3.62
N ARG A 52 11.99 8.83 -3.01
CA ARG A 52 12.21 9.28 -1.63
C ARG A 52 12.04 8.16 -0.60
N VAL A 53 11.05 7.29 -0.78
CA VAL A 53 10.91 6.07 0.04
C VAL A 53 12.11 5.15 -0.12
N ARG A 54 12.60 4.95 -1.36
CA ARG A 54 13.77 4.10 -1.61
C ARG A 54 15.05 4.67 -0.99
N GLU A 55 15.24 5.98 -1.06
CA GLU A 55 16.36 6.66 -0.40
C GLU A 55 16.33 6.46 1.12
N ALA A 56 15.16 6.61 1.74
CA ALA A 56 14.97 6.32 3.16
C ALA A 56 15.26 4.85 3.51
N GLN A 57 14.80 3.91 2.69
CA GLN A 57 15.09 2.48 2.84
C GLN A 57 16.60 2.19 2.86
N ASN A 58 17.37 2.79 1.96
CA ASN A 58 18.82 2.59 1.92
C ASN A 58 19.49 3.00 3.25
N HIS A 59 19.09 4.13 3.84
CA HIS A 59 19.65 4.55 5.14
C HIS A 59 19.23 3.68 6.32
N ILE A 60 18.01 3.12 6.28
CA ILE A 60 17.58 2.17 7.30
C ILE A 60 18.35 0.84 7.14
N TRP A 61 18.60 0.42 5.91
CA TRP A 61 19.45 -0.75 5.64
C TRP A 61 20.86 -0.57 6.21
N GLU A 62 21.51 0.57 5.94
CA GLU A 62 22.82 0.91 6.50
C GLU A 62 22.83 0.86 8.04
N LEU A 63 21.74 1.28 8.70
CA LEU A 63 21.59 1.14 10.15
C LEU A 63 21.53 -0.34 10.55
N LYS A 64 20.71 -1.15 9.88
CA LYS A 64 20.56 -2.58 10.18
C LYS A 64 21.86 -3.34 9.99
N GLU A 65 22.65 -3.01 8.97
CA GLU A 65 23.99 -3.58 8.76
C GLU A 65 24.92 -3.27 9.93
N LYS A 66 24.97 -2.01 10.37
CA LYS A 66 25.79 -1.58 11.52
C LYS A 66 25.39 -2.27 12.83
N LEU A 67 24.11 -2.59 12.99
CA LEU A 67 23.59 -3.29 14.16
C LEU A 67 23.76 -4.82 14.07
N GLY A 68 24.26 -5.36 12.95
CA GLY A 68 24.31 -6.81 12.71
C GLY A 68 22.92 -7.45 12.58
N ALA A 69 21.91 -6.65 12.21
CA ALA A 69 20.50 -7.05 12.14
C ALA A 69 19.94 -7.07 10.71
N ALA A 70 20.78 -6.82 9.70
CA ALA A 70 20.41 -6.95 8.30
C ALA A 70 20.36 -8.43 7.89
N ASP A 71 19.32 -8.82 7.16
CA ASP A 71 19.12 -10.18 6.65
C ASP A 71 18.67 -10.11 5.19
N GLU A 72 19.56 -10.46 4.26
CA GLU A 72 19.24 -10.47 2.82
C GLU A 72 18.32 -11.63 2.41
N THR A 73 18.21 -12.67 3.23
CA THR A 73 17.25 -13.75 3.00
C THR A 73 15.86 -13.26 3.32
N ALA A 74 15.67 -12.61 4.48
CA ALA A 74 14.38 -12.04 4.87
C ALA A 74 14.03 -10.75 4.11
N ASP A 75 15.01 -9.91 3.76
CA ASP A 75 14.85 -8.63 3.07
C ASP A 75 15.72 -8.54 1.80
N PRO A 76 15.39 -9.30 0.75
CA PRO A 76 16.20 -9.37 -0.48
C PRO A 76 16.28 -8.04 -1.24
N ASP A 77 15.36 -7.12 -0.97
CA ASP A 77 15.34 -5.78 -1.58
C ASP A 77 16.16 -4.74 -0.80
N ARG A 78 16.78 -5.17 0.31
CA ARG A 78 17.61 -4.35 1.21
C ARG A 78 16.86 -3.10 1.67
N THR A 79 15.64 -3.28 2.15
CA THR A 79 14.79 -2.15 2.57
C THR A 79 15.14 -1.63 3.96
N GLY A 80 15.72 -2.49 4.80
CA GLY A 80 16.00 -2.23 6.21
C GLY A 80 14.75 -2.23 7.10
N LEU A 81 13.56 -2.41 6.52
CA LEU A 81 12.28 -2.30 7.22
C LEU A 81 11.77 -3.64 7.73
N ILE A 82 12.39 -4.75 7.33
CA ILE A 82 12.09 -6.09 7.83
C ILE A 82 12.84 -6.28 9.15
N GLY A 83 12.10 -6.66 10.20
CA GLY A 83 12.65 -6.98 11.51
C GLY A 83 13.04 -8.44 11.69
N PHE A 84 13.17 -8.88 12.93
CA PHE A 84 13.38 -10.28 13.26
C PHE A 84 12.08 -11.08 13.22
N GLU A 85 12.18 -12.39 13.02
CA GLU A 85 11.04 -13.30 13.18
C GLU A 85 10.43 -13.19 14.59
N TRP A 86 11.29 -13.08 15.60
CA TRP A 86 10.90 -12.89 16.99
C TRP A 86 11.88 -11.99 17.76
N SER A 87 11.36 -11.23 18.72
CA SER A 87 12.11 -10.38 19.66
C SER A 87 11.23 -10.08 20.88
N GLY A 88 11.76 -9.43 21.92
CA GLY A 88 10.95 -8.94 23.04
C GLY A 88 9.87 -7.91 22.65
N LEU A 89 10.00 -7.27 21.48
CA LEU A 89 9.01 -6.32 20.94
C LEU A 89 7.93 -7.00 20.09
N SER A 90 8.03 -8.33 19.88
CA SER A 90 7.06 -9.10 19.10
C SER A 90 5.83 -9.42 19.93
N THR A 91 4.66 -8.98 19.48
CA THR A 91 3.38 -9.19 20.19
C THR A 91 2.48 -10.19 19.47
N THR A 92 2.68 -10.41 18.17
CA THR A 92 1.87 -11.33 17.35
C THR A 92 2.69 -11.93 16.22
N LEU A 93 2.19 -13.02 15.62
CA LEU A 93 2.77 -13.60 14.41
C LEU A 93 2.44 -12.77 13.18
N GLY A 94 3.37 -12.74 12.22
CA GLY A 94 3.25 -11.98 10.98
C GLY A 94 3.73 -12.75 9.77
N SER A 95 3.09 -12.54 8.63
CA SER A 95 3.49 -13.13 7.34
C SER A 95 4.64 -12.33 6.72
N LEU A 96 5.83 -12.92 6.61
CA LEU A 96 6.99 -12.31 5.94
C LEU A 96 6.67 -11.82 4.51
N PRO A 97 5.97 -12.59 3.64
CA PRO A 97 5.49 -12.11 2.34
C PRO A 97 4.69 -10.80 2.40
N ALA A 98 3.78 -10.68 3.37
CA ALA A 98 3.01 -9.46 3.56
C ALA A 98 3.90 -8.28 3.99
N LYS A 99 4.94 -8.55 4.79
CA LYS A 99 5.87 -7.52 5.29
C LYS A 99 6.76 -6.99 4.17
N ARG A 100 7.32 -7.87 3.35
CA ARG A 100 8.06 -7.50 2.13
C ARG A 100 7.22 -6.66 1.18
N THR A 101 5.99 -7.10 0.92
CA THR A 101 5.03 -6.38 0.06
C THR A 101 4.67 -5.00 0.64
N SER A 102 4.53 -4.89 1.96
CA SER A 102 4.23 -3.62 2.64
C SER A 102 5.36 -2.58 2.51
N CYS A 103 6.58 -3.01 2.18
CA CYS A 103 7.73 -2.15 1.98
C CYS A 103 7.83 -1.62 0.54
N ASP A 104 6.89 -1.92 -0.35
CA ASP A 104 6.92 -1.45 -1.73
C ASP A 104 6.71 0.07 -1.81
N PRO A 105 7.60 0.85 -2.46
CA PRO A 105 7.44 2.30 -2.58
C PRO A 105 6.17 2.74 -3.31
N ARG A 106 5.55 1.86 -4.11
CA ARG A 106 4.29 2.16 -4.80
C ARG A 106 3.15 2.47 -3.82
N TRP A 107 3.24 2.04 -2.57
CA TRP A 107 2.27 2.43 -1.55
C TRP A 107 2.23 3.94 -1.34
N ALA A 108 3.35 4.67 -1.48
CA ALA A 108 3.32 6.14 -1.40
C ALA A 108 2.49 6.77 -2.52
N ALA A 109 2.55 6.22 -3.74
CA ALA A 109 1.70 6.64 -4.85
C ALA A 109 0.22 6.28 -4.61
N VAL A 110 -0.06 5.10 -4.05
CA VAL A 110 -1.43 4.70 -3.66
C VAL A 110 -2.00 5.66 -2.62
N MET A 111 -1.23 5.97 -1.57
CA MET A 111 -1.63 6.92 -0.53
C MET A 111 -1.90 8.31 -1.11
N ASP A 112 -1.02 8.79 -2.01
CA ASP A 112 -1.21 10.06 -2.70
C ASP A 112 -2.51 10.08 -3.53
N ARG A 113 -2.79 9.00 -4.27
CA ARG A 113 -4.04 8.85 -5.02
C ARG A 113 -5.28 8.81 -4.12
N TRP A 114 -5.21 8.19 -2.95
CA TRP A 114 -6.32 8.20 -2.00
C TRP A 114 -6.52 9.58 -1.37
N PHE A 115 -5.44 10.31 -1.08
CA PHE A 115 -5.52 11.71 -0.65
C PHE A 115 -6.15 12.61 -1.73
N ASP A 116 -5.86 12.38 -3.02
CA ASP A 116 -6.57 13.04 -4.12
C ASP A 116 -8.06 12.74 -4.13
N LYS A 117 -8.46 11.46 -3.99
CA LYS A 117 -9.87 11.06 -3.94
C LYS A 117 -10.62 11.73 -2.79
N LEU A 118 -9.93 11.97 -1.68
CA LEU A 118 -10.46 12.67 -0.50
C LEU A 118 -10.36 14.19 -0.59
N ASN A 119 -9.81 14.73 -1.69
CA ASN A 119 -9.56 16.16 -1.88
C ASN A 119 -8.76 16.77 -0.71
N ILE A 120 -7.78 16.03 -0.20
CA ILE A 120 -6.88 16.49 0.87
C ILE A 120 -5.91 17.51 0.31
N LYS A 121 -5.87 18.67 0.96
CA LYS A 121 -5.07 19.83 0.60
C LYS A 121 -4.02 20.12 1.65
N ARG A 122 -3.05 20.96 1.27
CA ARG A 122 -2.06 21.50 2.19
C ARG A 122 -2.75 22.15 3.39
N GLY A 123 -2.29 21.82 4.59
CA GLY A 123 -2.81 22.36 5.85
C GLY A 123 -4.00 21.61 6.44
N ASP A 124 -4.62 20.68 5.71
CA ASP A 124 -5.66 19.80 6.26
C ASP A 124 -5.08 18.89 7.36
N SER A 125 -5.88 18.58 8.37
CA SER A 125 -5.51 17.66 9.43
C SER A 125 -5.67 16.21 8.99
N VAL A 126 -4.66 15.38 9.27
CA VAL A 126 -4.69 13.93 9.05
C VAL A 126 -4.27 13.23 10.34
N LEU A 127 -5.00 12.19 10.74
CA LEU A 127 -4.65 11.37 11.89
C LEU A 127 -4.13 10.01 11.42
N LEU A 128 -2.90 9.67 11.79
CA LEU A 128 -2.31 8.35 11.56
C LEU A 128 -2.26 7.59 12.88
N LEU A 129 -2.91 6.42 12.91
CA LEU A 129 -2.90 5.46 14.00
C LEU A 129 -2.24 4.18 13.49
N SER A 130 -1.00 3.93 13.87
CA SER A 130 -0.25 2.78 13.37
C SER A 130 0.18 1.86 14.49
N SER A 131 0.20 0.56 14.24
CA SER A 131 1.15 -0.31 14.93
C SER A 131 2.51 -0.30 14.24
N SER A 132 3.55 -0.73 14.95
CA SER A 132 4.90 -0.87 14.40
C SER A 132 5.05 -2.13 13.52
N SER A 133 3.95 -2.85 13.22
CA SER A 133 3.95 -4.08 12.44
C SER A 133 4.29 -3.87 10.96
N PHE A 134 3.95 -2.71 10.37
CA PHE A 134 4.20 -2.45 8.95
C PHE A 134 4.98 -1.14 8.76
N PRO A 135 6.27 -1.10 9.13
CA PRO A 135 7.10 0.11 9.02
C PRO A 135 7.24 0.59 7.57
N GLY A 136 7.13 -0.30 6.59
CA GLY A 136 7.04 0.08 5.18
C GLY A 136 5.81 0.92 4.84
N LEU A 137 4.63 0.56 5.35
CA LEU A 137 3.43 1.37 5.15
C LEU A 137 3.46 2.68 5.93
N ILE A 138 4.07 2.69 7.12
CA ILE A 138 4.30 3.93 7.86
C ILE A 138 5.14 4.87 7.00
N LEU A 139 6.31 4.42 6.52
CA LEU A 139 7.22 5.23 5.71
C LEU A 139 6.52 5.79 4.46
N ASN A 140 5.84 4.92 3.69
CA ASN A 140 5.10 5.33 2.50
C ASN A 140 4.00 6.36 2.80
N THR A 141 3.25 6.16 3.89
CA THR A 141 2.19 7.08 4.33
C THR A 141 2.76 8.44 4.73
N LEU A 142 3.83 8.46 5.52
CA LEU A 142 4.49 9.70 5.93
C LEU A 142 5.05 10.46 4.72
N THR A 143 5.68 9.76 3.77
CA THR A 143 6.21 10.39 2.56
C THR A 143 5.11 11.07 1.75
N ALA A 144 3.98 10.40 1.51
CA ALA A 144 2.84 10.98 0.80
C ALA A 144 2.21 12.15 1.57
N ALA A 145 1.97 11.99 2.87
CA ALA A 145 1.34 13.01 3.72
C ALA A 145 2.18 14.29 3.78
N GLU A 146 3.49 14.14 3.96
CA GLU A 146 4.41 15.27 4.03
C GLU A 146 4.57 15.99 2.70
N ALA A 147 4.58 15.26 1.58
CA ALA A 147 4.62 15.85 0.24
C ALA A 147 3.38 16.73 -0.03
N ARG A 148 2.21 16.35 0.50
CA ARG A 148 1.00 17.18 0.46
C ARG A 148 1.00 18.35 1.44
N GLY A 149 1.90 18.34 2.42
CA GLY A 149 1.98 19.38 3.45
C GLY A 149 0.75 19.41 4.37
N VAL A 150 0.21 18.23 4.71
CA VAL A 150 -0.86 18.09 5.71
C VAL A 150 -0.34 18.34 7.13
N LYS A 151 -1.24 18.66 8.05
CA LYS A 151 -0.97 18.66 9.49
C LYS A 151 -1.18 17.24 10.03
N LEU A 152 -0.10 16.49 10.13
CA LEU A 152 -0.16 15.10 10.58
C LEU A 152 -0.09 15.00 12.11
N THR A 153 -1.07 14.31 12.71
CA THR A 153 -0.96 13.77 14.08
C THR A 153 -0.72 12.27 13.98
N PHE A 154 0.32 11.75 14.63
CA PHE A 154 0.73 10.35 14.50
C PHE A 154 0.84 9.66 15.86
N VAL A 155 -0.06 8.70 16.12
CA VAL A 155 -0.01 7.81 17.29
C VAL A 155 0.52 6.43 16.86
N LEU A 156 1.47 5.90 17.63
CA LEU A 156 2.17 4.66 17.30
C LEU A 156 2.11 3.64 18.42
N SER A 157 1.62 2.43 18.15
CA SER A 157 1.89 1.26 19.00
C SER A 157 3.30 0.74 18.73
N LEU A 158 4.17 0.72 19.75
CA LEU A 158 5.58 0.32 19.64
C LEU A 158 5.76 -1.18 19.44
N GLY A 159 4.93 -2.00 20.10
CA GLY A 159 4.84 -3.42 19.84
C GLY A 159 4.51 -3.69 18.37
N SER A 160 5.03 -4.78 17.85
CA SER A 160 4.84 -5.15 16.44
C SER A 160 4.74 -6.66 16.28
N SER A 161 4.18 -7.10 15.16
CA SER A 161 4.22 -8.52 14.81
C SER A 161 5.63 -8.97 14.39
N SER A 162 5.85 -10.27 14.24
CA SER A 162 7.01 -10.82 13.53
C SER A 162 7.34 -10.03 12.27
N TRP A 163 8.64 -9.79 12.07
CA TRP A 163 9.22 -9.06 10.94
C TRP A 163 8.83 -7.56 10.86
N GLY A 164 8.16 -7.01 11.87
CA GLY A 164 7.86 -5.57 11.99
C GLY A 164 9.05 -4.74 12.46
N ALA A 165 8.82 -3.55 13.01
CA ALA A 165 9.89 -2.74 13.62
C ALA A 165 10.24 -3.23 15.04
N ASN A 166 10.60 -4.50 15.15
CA ASN A 166 10.84 -5.22 16.40
C ASN A 166 12.33 -5.41 16.75
N VAL A 167 13.24 -4.82 15.98
CA VAL A 167 14.69 -4.95 16.26
C VAL A 167 15.09 -3.92 17.31
N PRO A 168 15.67 -4.33 18.45
CA PRO A 168 16.19 -3.39 19.45
C PRO A 168 17.20 -2.43 18.82
N LYS A 169 17.15 -1.15 19.19
CA LYS A 169 17.96 -0.06 18.60
C LYS A 169 17.63 0.27 17.13
N ALA A 170 16.63 -0.39 16.55
CA ALA A 170 16.04 -0.07 15.25
C ALA A 170 14.51 -0.18 15.31
N THR A 171 13.92 0.29 16.41
CA THR A 171 12.47 0.52 16.51
C THR A 171 12.04 1.62 15.54
N TRP A 172 10.74 1.76 15.28
CA TRP A 172 10.26 2.80 14.38
C TRP A 172 10.71 4.22 14.79
N PRO A 173 10.58 4.66 16.06
CA PRO A 173 11.05 5.99 16.46
C PRO A 173 12.55 6.21 16.18
N GLU A 174 13.39 5.22 16.42
CA GLU A 174 14.84 5.30 16.19
C GLU A 174 15.19 5.36 14.69
N MET A 175 14.53 4.53 13.87
CA MET A 175 14.66 4.61 12.41
C MET A 175 14.18 5.99 11.91
N ALA A 176 13.04 6.45 12.39
CA ALA A 176 12.49 7.76 12.05
C ALA A 176 13.42 8.91 12.47
N ALA A 177 14.11 8.80 13.60
CA ALA A 177 15.07 9.80 14.07
C ALA A 177 16.22 10.02 13.07
N ILE A 178 16.76 8.92 12.53
CA ILE A 178 17.80 8.96 11.50
C ILE A 178 17.28 9.62 10.23
N LEU A 179 16.09 9.21 9.77
CA LEU A 179 15.46 9.78 8.59
C LEU A 179 15.17 11.29 8.75
N ARG A 180 14.75 11.73 9.95
CA ARG A 180 14.56 13.16 10.26
C ARG A 180 15.86 13.94 10.21
N ARG A 181 16.95 13.42 10.80
CA ARG A 181 18.28 14.06 10.72
C ARG A 181 18.81 14.17 9.28
N ARG A 182 18.39 13.26 8.39
CA ARG A 182 18.71 13.29 6.96
C ARG A 182 17.74 14.14 6.13
N GLY A 183 16.70 14.72 6.73
CA GLY A 183 15.70 15.52 6.02
C GLY A 183 14.79 14.72 5.10
N LEU A 184 14.67 13.40 5.28
CA LEU A 184 13.85 12.51 4.44
C LEU A 184 12.40 12.45 4.89
N ILE A 185 12.18 12.54 6.20
CA ILE A 185 10.86 12.78 6.82
C ILE A 185 11.00 13.92 7.82
N ARG A 186 9.90 14.50 8.24
CA ARG A 186 9.81 15.57 9.26
C ARG A 186 8.92 15.17 10.43
N SER A 187 7.94 14.31 10.18
CA SER A 187 6.92 13.91 11.13
C SER A 187 7.52 13.15 12.31
N ALA A 188 7.20 13.60 13.51
CA ALA A 188 7.51 12.91 14.76
C ALA A 188 6.25 12.20 15.29
N VAL A 189 6.45 11.23 16.17
CA VAL A 189 5.36 10.53 16.84
C VAL A 189 4.79 11.43 17.94
N TYR A 190 3.50 11.72 17.87
CA TYR A 190 2.78 12.53 18.87
C TYR A 190 2.71 11.82 20.23
N ALA A 191 2.36 10.53 20.21
CA ALA A 191 2.34 9.68 21.39
C ALA A 191 2.52 8.22 20.99
N CYS A 192 3.11 7.43 21.89
CA CYS A 192 3.23 6.00 21.72
C CYS A 192 2.31 5.25 22.68
N THR A 193 1.83 4.08 22.28
CA THR A 193 1.29 3.04 23.15
C THR A 193 2.23 1.82 23.12
N PRO A 194 2.19 0.93 24.12
CA PRO A 194 3.07 -0.23 24.15
C PRO A 194 2.71 -1.27 23.08
N GLY A 195 1.45 -1.36 22.65
CA GLY A 195 0.97 -2.51 21.88
C GLY A 195 0.64 -3.68 22.81
N GLY A 196 0.85 -4.91 22.35
CA GLY A 196 0.49 -6.10 23.11
C GLY A 196 -1.02 -6.28 23.24
N ASP A 197 -1.44 -7.21 24.08
CA ASP A 197 -2.86 -7.50 24.28
C ASP A 197 -3.60 -6.22 24.71
N ARG A 198 -4.72 -5.94 24.05
CA ARG A 198 -5.56 -4.75 24.29
C ARG A 198 -4.84 -3.41 24.12
N GLU A 199 -3.65 -3.41 23.52
CA GLU A 199 -2.76 -2.25 23.39
C GLU A 199 -2.27 -1.67 24.74
N THR A 200 -2.42 -2.41 25.84
CA THR A 200 -2.02 -2.00 27.20
C THR A 200 -0.65 -2.54 27.60
N GLY A 201 0.05 -3.24 26.70
CA GLY A 201 1.34 -3.88 26.94
C GLY A 201 1.22 -5.32 27.45
N GLY A 202 0.02 -5.92 27.39
CA GLY A 202 -0.15 -7.31 27.77
C GLY A 202 0.75 -8.24 26.95
N GLY A 203 1.39 -9.19 27.64
CA GLY A 203 2.36 -10.11 27.04
C GLY A 203 3.79 -9.58 26.92
N LEU A 204 4.05 -8.29 27.21
CA LEU A 204 5.40 -7.72 27.23
C LEU A 204 6.02 -7.80 28.63
N SER A 205 7.34 -7.96 28.71
CA SER A 205 8.06 -7.90 29.99
C SER A 205 8.18 -6.46 30.50
N ASP A 206 8.30 -6.28 31.81
CA ASP A 206 8.55 -4.97 32.42
C ASP A 206 9.82 -4.30 31.87
N GLU A 207 10.85 -5.08 31.59
CA GLU A 207 12.09 -4.65 30.95
C GLU A 207 11.83 -4.07 29.55
N THR A 208 10.94 -4.70 28.78
CA THR A 208 10.56 -4.23 27.45
C THR A 208 9.78 -2.92 27.55
N ILE A 209 8.86 -2.80 28.51
CA ILE A 209 8.10 -1.57 28.75
C ILE A 209 9.03 -0.42 29.16
N GLU A 210 10.03 -0.68 30.01
CA GLU A 210 10.99 0.35 30.41
C GLU A 210 11.87 0.79 29.23
N GLU A 211 12.29 -0.15 28.39
CA GLU A 211 13.01 0.18 27.15
C GLU A 211 12.16 1.02 26.19
N MET A 212 10.87 0.69 26.05
CA MET A 212 9.93 1.52 25.29
C MET A 212 9.81 2.94 25.85
N ARG A 213 9.76 3.10 27.18
CA ARG A 213 9.76 4.43 27.82
C ARG A 213 11.04 5.20 27.52
N ARG A 214 12.19 4.52 27.54
CA ARG A 214 13.50 5.11 27.21
C ARG A 214 13.54 5.60 25.76
N VAL A 215 13.07 4.79 24.81
CA VAL A 215 12.97 5.15 23.39
C VAL A 215 12.05 6.37 23.20
N CYS A 216 10.86 6.37 23.78
CA CYS A 216 9.94 7.51 23.71
C CYS A 216 10.58 8.79 24.23
N ARG A 217 11.21 8.73 25.42
CA ARG A 217 11.85 9.88 26.04
C ARG A 217 13.00 10.43 25.19
N GLY A 218 13.82 9.55 24.61
CA GLY A 218 14.92 9.94 23.73
C GLY A 218 14.46 10.68 22.48
N GLU A 219 13.25 10.38 22.00
CA GLU A 219 12.64 10.98 20.81
C GLU A 219 11.68 12.14 21.13
N GLY A 220 11.58 12.56 22.40
CA GLY A 220 10.73 13.67 22.83
C GLY A 220 9.23 13.35 22.76
N THR A 221 8.85 12.06 22.81
CA THR A 221 7.47 11.61 22.86
C THR A 221 7.18 10.87 24.18
N ARG A 222 5.91 10.53 24.43
CA ARG A 222 5.48 9.84 25.65
C ARG A 222 4.96 8.44 25.34
N LEU A 223 5.26 7.50 26.24
CA LEU A 223 4.59 6.21 26.28
C LEU A 223 3.34 6.33 27.15
N VAL A 224 2.18 6.13 26.54
CA VAL A 224 0.87 6.16 27.18
C VAL A 224 0.43 4.73 27.41
N ILE A 225 0.09 4.41 28.66
CA ILE A 225 -0.39 3.08 29.05
C ILE A 225 -1.70 3.28 29.79
N HIS A 226 -2.78 2.75 29.22
CA HIS A 226 -4.11 2.71 29.81
C HIS A 226 -4.38 1.34 30.45
N LYS A 227 -5.46 1.25 31.22
CA LYS A 227 -5.78 0.02 31.99
C LYS A 227 -6.61 -0.98 31.20
N SER A 228 -7.34 -0.53 30.18
CA SER A 228 -8.20 -1.39 29.37
C SER A 228 -8.20 -0.97 27.90
N LEU A 229 -8.75 -1.84 27.05
CA LEU A 229 -8.91 -1.57 25.63
C LEU A 229 -9.82 -0.35 25.40
N GLU A 230 -10.90 -0.27 26.15
CA GLU A 230 -11.90 0.80 26.10
C GLU A 230 -11.26 2.15 26.40
N GLU A 231 -10.43 2.24 27.46
CA GLU A 231 -9.70 3.46 27.77
C GLU A 231 -8.75 3.90 26.64
N VAL A 232 -8.12 2.95 25.92
CA VAL A 232 -7.27 3.28 24.76
C VAL A 232 -8.12 3.79 23.58
N ILE A 233 -9.28 3.17 23.34
CA ILE A 233 -10.22 3.59 22.29
C ILE A 233 -10.72 5.00 22.57
N ASP A 234 -11.22 5.25 23.79
CA ASP A 234 -11.73 6.55 24.22
C ASP A 234 -10.65 7.63 24.07
N TRP A 235 -9.43 7.35 24.55
CA TRP A 235 -8.30 8.28 24.41
C TRP A 235 -7.96 8.59 22.94
N LYS A 236 -8.02 7.60 22.04
CA LYS A 236 -7.80 7.84 20.60
C LYS A 236 -8.95 8.61 19.97
N MET A 237 -10.19 8.41 20.41
CA MET A 237 -11.35 9.19 19.96
C MET A 237 -11.28 10.64 20.46
N ASP A 238 -10.80 10.89 21.68
CA ASP A 238 -10.50 12.26 22.14
C ASP A 238 -9.51 12.97 21.19
N ILE A 239 -8.50 12.25 20.69
CA ILE A 239 -7.57 12.78 19.69
C ILE A 239 -8.30 13.03 18.36
N VAL A 240 -9.18 12.13 17.91
CA VAL A 240 -10.00 12.34 16.70
C VAL A 240 -10.81 13.64 16.83
N HIS A 241 -11.50 13.84 17.96
CA HIS A 241 -12.33 15.03 18.20
C HIS A 241 -11.51 16.32 18.35
N ALA A 242 -10.32 16.25 18.94
CA ALA A 242 -9.41 17.39 19.06
C ALA A 242 -8.77 17.78 17.72
N VAL A 243 -8.31 16.81 16.93
CA VAL A 243 -7.61 17.02 15.65
C VAL A 243 -8.59 17.38 14.52
N LYS A 244 -9.82 16.85 14.57
CA LYS A 244 -10.85 16.96 13.52
C LYS A 244 -10.27 16.59 12.15
N PRO A 245 -9.74 15.36 11.99
CA PRO A 245 -9.02 14.99 10.79
C PRO A 245 -9.96 14.88 9.58
N LYS A 246 -9.43 15.20 8.39
CA LYS A 246 -10.09 14.90 7.11
C LYS A 246 -10.13 13.40 6.82
N VAL A 247 -9.21 12.64 7.41
CA VAL A 247 -9.13 11.19 7.30
C VAL A 247 -8.39 10.60 8.49
N VAL A 248 -8.87 9.47 8.98
CA VAL A 248 -8.14 8.61 9.92
C VAL A 248 -7.47 7.48 9.14
N ILE A 249 -6.18 7.29 9.32
CA ILE A 249 -5.41 6.23 8.68
C ILE A 249 -5.06 5.21 9.75
N SER A 250 -5.53 3.97 9.59
CA SER A 250 -5.19 2.87 10.49
C SER A 250 -4.25 1.90 9.79
N ILE A 251 -3.06 1.67 10.34
CA ILE A 251 -2.07 0.72 9.81
C ILE A 251 -1.89 -0.44 10.78
N GLY A 252 -2.08 -1.66 10.27
CA GLY A 252 -1.96 -2.88 11.05
C GLY A 252 -3.21 -3.21 11.86
N GLY A 253 -3.14 -4.31 12.61
CA GLY A 253 -4.25 -4.83 13.42
C GLY A 253 -4.11 -4.44 14.89
N SER A 254 -3.99 -3.15 15.19
CA SER A 254 -4.08 -2.68 16.58
C SER A 254 -5.49 -2.96 17.11
N GLU A 255 -5.59 -3.60 18.27
CA GLU A 255 -6.89 -3.95 18.86
C GLU A 255 -7.74 -2.71 19.12
N SER A 256 -7.18 -1.59 19.60
CA SER A 256 -7.99 -0.38 19.80
C SER A 256 -8.42 0.28 18.48
N ASN A 257 -7.64 0.14 17.41
CA ASN A 257 -8.08 0.61 16.10
C ASN A 257 -9.26 -0.23 15.57
N MET A 258 -9.21 -1.55 15.76
CA MET A 258 -10.19 -2.51 15.22
C MET A 258 -11.42 -2.71 16.12
N GLY A 259 -11.25 -2.59 17.43
CA GLY A 259 -12.25 -2.96 18.44
C GLY A 259 -12.30 -4.47 18.71
N GLY A 260 -13.25 -4.86 19.55
CA GLY A 260 -13.56 -6.26 19.86
C GLY A 260 -14.77 -6.81 19.11
N ASP A 261 -15.46 -5.99 18.33
CA ASP A 261 -16.63 -6.37 17.53
C ASP A 261 -16.21 -7.09 16.24
N GLU A 262 -16.82 -8.24 15.94
CA GLU A 262 -16.55 -9.04 14.73
C GLU A 262 -16.87 -8.30 13.42
N ALA A 263 -17.68 -7.22 13.45
CA ALA A 263 -17.98 -6.40 12.29
C ALA A 263 -16.72 -5.94 11.54
N ILE A 264 -15.62 -5.67 12.26
CA ILE A 264 -14.35 -5.25 11.65
C ILE A 264 -13.77 -6.33 10.70
N LEU A 265 -14.06 -7.61 10.92
CA LEU A 265 -13.58 -8.70 10.07
C LEU A 265 -14.22 -8.69 8.68
N ASN A 266 -15.40 -8.07 8.56
CA ASN A 266 -16.12 -7.92 7.29
C ASN A 266 -15.75 -6.62 6.56
N LEU A 267 -15.08 -5.69 7.24
CA LEU A 267 -14.60 -4.46 6.63
C LEU A 267 -13.44 -4.80 5.68
N SER A 268 -13.61 -4.51 4.40
CA SER A 268 -12.52 -4.67 3.43
C SER A 268 -11.39 -3.69 3.75
N PRO A 269 -10.12 -4.00 3.46
CA PRO A 269 -9.06 -3.01 3.61
C PRO A 269 -9.16 -1.97 2.49
N GLY A 270 -8.54 -0.80 2.69
CA GLY A 270 -8.47 0.28 1.71
C GLY A 270 -9.15 1.57 2.14
N LEU A 271 -9.63 2.33 1.17
CA LEU A 271 -10.24 3.64 1.39
C LEU A 271 -11.76 3.54 1.58
N HIS A 272 -12.25 4.01 2.73
CA HIS A 272 -13.66 4.09 3.10
C HIS A 272 -14.11 5.55 3.14
N THR A 273 -15.16 5.88 2.39
CA THR A 273 -15.68 7.24 2.22
C THR A 273 -17.17 7.38 2.45
N LYS A 274 -17.90 6.25 2.61
CA LYS A 274 -19.35 6.24 2.70
C LYS A 274 -19.80 6.06 4.15
N ALA A 275 -20.82 6.83 4.54
CA ALA A 275 -21.60 6.52 5.73
C ALA A 275 -22.29 5.15 5.53
N GLY A 276 -22.05 4.21 6.44
CA GLY A 276 -22.62 2.85 6.41
C GLY A 276 -21.62 1.69 6.41
N ASP A 277 -20.33 1.96 6.23
CA ASP A 277 -19.28 0.96 6.47
C ASP A 277 -19.19 0.69 7.98
N ASN A 278 -19.63 -0.49 8.43
CA ASN A 278 -19.58 -0.88 9.84
C ASN A 278 -18.21 -1.46 10.18
N GLY A 279 -17.38 -0.68 10.86
CA GLY A 279 -16.07 -1.10 11.38
C GLY A 279 -16.09 -1.54 12.85
N GLY A 280 -17.25 -1.80 13.44
CA GLY A 280 -17.36 -2.22 14.83
C GLY A 280 -17.15 -1.10 15.85
N ASN A 281 -16.68 -1.47 17.04
CA ASN A 281 -16.54 -0.57 18.20
C ASN A 281 -15.13 0.00 18.40
N GLY A 282 -14.19 -0.27 17.50
CA GLY A 282 -12.86 0.35 17.50
C GLY A 282 -12.85 1.74 16.88
N VAL A 283 -11.70 2.42 16.94
CA VAL A 283 -11.54 3.77 16.37
C VAL A 283 -11.90 3.84 14.88
N ILE A 284 -11.66 2.76 14.11
CA ILE A 284 -12.08 2.69 12.70
C ILE A 284 -13.61 2.82 12.58
N GLY A 285 -14.35 1.97 13.28
CA GLY A 285 -15.82 1.96 13.21
C GLY A 285 -16.43 3.23 13.77
N LEU A 286 -15.91 3.75 14.89
CA LEU A 286 -16.37 4.98 15.51
C LEU A 286 -16.13 6.21 14.61
N ALA A 287 -14.94 6.32 13.99
CA ALA A 287 -14.66 7.40 13.05
C ALA A 287 -15.60 7.35 11.82
N LEU A 288 -15.87 6.15 11.28
CA LEU A 288 -16.81 5.96 10.17
C LEU A 288 -18.24 6.32 10.55
N ALA A 289 -18.67 5.98 11.78
CA ALA A 289 -19.99 6.33 12.30
C ALA A 289 -20.18 7.85 12.44
N GLU A 290 -19.10 8.57 12.76
CA GLU A 290 -19.06 10.05 12.77
C GLU A 290 -18.91 10.68 11.37
N GLY A 291 -18.87 9.87 10.31
CA GLY A 291 -18.73 10.34 8.93
C GLY A 291 -17.32 10.77 8.54
N ILE A 292 -16.31 10.39 9.32
CA ILE A 292 -14.90 10.66 9.02
C ILE A 292 -14.37 9.54 8.12
N PRO A 293 -13.83 9.84 6.93
CA PRO A 293 -13.23 8.83 6.06
C PRO A 293 -12.10 8.07 6.77
N VAL A 294 -11.98 6.77 6.47
CA VAL A 294 -10.91 5.92 7.00
C VAL A 294 -10.12 5.28 5.88
N ILE A 295 -8.79 5.27 6.02
CA ILE A 295 -7.90 4.42 5.23
C ILE A 295 -7.46 3.25 6.11
N HIS A 296 -8.00 2.06 5.87
CA HIS A 296 -7.72 0.84 6.62
C HIS A 296 -6.64 0.00 5.93
N LEU A 297 -5.40 0.11 6.40
CA LEU A 297 -4.23 -0.59 5.88
C LEU A 297 -3.96 -1.89 6.64
N LEU A 298 -4.73 -2.93 6.29
CA LEU A 298 -4.53 -4.30 6.75
C LEU A 298 -4.73 -5.28 5.58
N ASN A 299 -4.47 -6.57 5.78
CA ASN A 299 -4.63 -7.61 4.74
C ASN A 299 -3.90 -7.22 3.44
N ILE A 300 -2.58 -7.11 3.53
CA ILE A 300 -1.70 -6.62 2.46
C ILE A 300 -1.90 -7.38 1.14
N LYS A 301 -2.22 -8.69 1.21
CA LYS A 301 -2.48 -9.49 0.01
C LYS A 301 -3.67 -8.97 -0.79
N LYS A 302 -4.79 -8.65 -0.11
CA LYS A 302 -5.98 -8.10 -0.76
C LYS A 302 -5.73 -6.69 -1.27
N LEU A 303 -5.16 -5.81 -0.44
CA LEU A 303 -4.78 -4.45 -0.85
C LEU A 303 -3.87 -4.45 -2.08
N ALA A 304 -2.84 -5.31 -2.09
CA ALA A 304 -1.88 -5.40 -3.18
C ALA A 304 -2.58 -5.84 -4.49
N ALA A 305 -3.51 -6.79 -4.41
CA ALA A 305 -4.31 -7.20 -5.56
C ALA A 305 -5.21 -6.07 -6.10
N GLU A 306 -5.86 -5.31 -5.21
CA GLU A 306 -6.76 -4.20 -5.57
C GLU A 306 -6.02 -3.01 -6.18
N GLU A 307 -4.86 -2.65 -5.63
CA GLU A 307 -4.06 -1.50 -6.06
C GLU A 307 -3.00 -1.85 -7.12
N GLY A 308 -2.95 -3.12 -7.55
CA GLY A 308 -2.06 -3.58 -8.62
C GLY A 308 -0.59 -3.65 -8.23
N ILE A 309 -0.30 -3.91 -6.95
CA ILE A 309 1.03 -4.17 -6.42
C ILE A 309 1.24 -5.70 -6.38
N PRO A 310 2.26 -6.26 -7.07
CA PRO A 310 2.62 -7.66 -6.95
C PRO A 310 2.90 -8.09 -5.52
N PHE A 311 2.24 -9.15 -5.07
CA PHE A 311 2.42 -9.73 -3.74
C PHE A 311 3.68 -10.60 -3.70
N ASP A 312 4.60 -10.29 -2.79
CA ASP A 312 5.88 -10.98 -2.54
C ASP A 312 6.74 -11.24 -3.79
N ALA A 313 6.65 -10.35 -4.78
CA ALA A 313 7.45 -10.43 -5.99
C ALA A 313 8.77 -9.67 -5.82
N ARG A 314 9.86 -10.18 -6.41
CA ARG A 314 11.13 -9.44 -6.49
C ARG A 314 10.91 -8.10 -7.18
N ARG A 315 11.48 -7.03 -6.62
CA ARG A 315 11.30 -5.67 -7.15
C ARG A 315 12.08 -5.49 -8.45
N GLY A 316 11.35 -5.59 -9.56
CA GLY A 316 11.83 -5.26 -10.91
C GLY A 316 10.76 -4.68 -11.83
N TYR A 317 9.50 -4.59 -11.36
CA TYR A 317 8.39 -4.12 -12.18
C TYR A 317 8.09 -2.64 -11.90
N ARG A 318 8.54 -1.77 -12.82
CA ARG A 318 8.32 -0.31 -12.82
C ARG A 318 6.87 0.11 -13.07
N ASN A 319 6.00 -0.79 -13.50
CA ASN A 319 4.66 -0.42 -13.92
C ASN A 319 3.68 -0.53 -12.76
N LEU A 320 3.31 0.62 -12.18
CA LEU A 320 2.00 0.79 -11.56
C LEU A 320 0.95 0.57 -12.66
N ARG A 321 -0.13 -0.17 -12.38
CA ARG A 321 -1.21 -0.33 -13.36
C ARG A 321 -1.94 1.01 -13.48
N GLY A 322 -1.92 1.61 -14.66
CA GLY A 322 -2.62 2.87 -14.93
C GLY A 322 -4.13 2.78 -14.68
N LYS A 323 -4.74 3.88 -14.24
CA LYS A 323 -6.20 4.02 -13.98
C LYS A 323 -7.09 3.59 -15.17
N ARG A 324 -6.54 3.58 -16.39
CA ARG A 324 -7.22 3.21 -17.65
C ARG A 324 -6.98 1.78 -18.11
N GLY A 325 -6.19 0.99 -17.38
CA GLY A 325 -5.76 -0.33 -17.82
C GLY A 325 -6.91 -1.30 -18.12
N LEU A 326 -8.00 -1.25 -17.34
CA LEU A 326 -9.18 -2.08 -17.58
C LEU A 326 -9.95 -1.67 -18.83
N VAL A 327 -10.13 -0.35 -19.04
CA VAL A 327 -10.81 0.21 -20.21
C VAL A 327 -10.02 -0.08 -21.49
N CYS A 328 -8.70 0.09 -21.45
CA CYS A 328 -7.83 -0.23 -22.57
C CYS A 328 -7.79 -1.74 -22.86
N ALA A 329 -7.83 -2.59 -21.83
CA ALA A 329 -7.93 -4.04 -22.02
C ALA A 329 -9.28 -4.45 -22.66
N ALA A 330 -10.39 -3.87 -22.20
CA ALA A 330 -11.71 -4.08 -22.80
C ALA A 330 -11.75 -3.60 -24.26
N ALA A 331 -11.20 -2.42 -24.55
CA ALA A 331 -11.10 -1.89 -25.91
C ALA A 331 -10.26 -2.80 -26.82
N SER A 332 -9.15 -3.35 -26.31
CA SER A 332 -8.33 -4.34 -27.03
C SER A 332 -9.08 -5.63 -27.34
N LEU A 333 -9.92 -6.13 -26.40
CA LEU A 333 -10.77 -7.29 -26.63
C LEU A 333 -11.85 -7.02 -27.68
N CYS A 334 -12.48 -5.84 -27.64
CA CYS A 334 -13.47 -5.42 -28.64
C CYS A 334 -12.84 -5.29 -30.04
N LEU A 335 -11.64 -4.71 -30.15
CA LEU A 335 -10.87 -4.64 -31.40
C LEU A 335 -10.57 -6.03 -31.98
N PHE A 336 -10.15 -6.96 -31.12
CA PHE A 336 -9.87 -8.33 -31.54
C PHE A 336 -11.14 -9.06 -31.99
N ALA A 337 -12.27 -8.90 -31.28
CA ALA A 337 -13.55 -9.47 -31.67
C ALA A 337 -14.05 -8.91 -33.03
N ALA A 338 -13.89 -7.61 -33.26
CA ALA A 338 -14.22 -6.97 -34.54
C ALA A 338 -13.37 -7.54 -35.70
N PHE A 339 -12.07 -7.75 -35.46
CA PHE A 339 -11.21 -8.42 -36.43
C PHE A 339 -11.73 -9.83 -36.78
N LEU A 340 -12.08 -10.64 -35.78
CA LEU A 340 -12.59 -11.99 -36.01
C LEU A 340 -13.91 -11.99 -36.80
N PHE A 341 -14.79 -11.02 -36.56
CA PHE A 341 -16.06 -10.89 -37.27
C PHE A 341 -15.84 -10.54 -38.75
N VAL A 342 -14.98 -9.56 -39.05
CA VAL A 342 -14.63 -9.19 -40.44
C VAL A 342 -13.92 -10.35 -41.15
N PHE A 343 -13.01 -11.04 -40.45
CA PHE A 343 -12.31 -12.20 -41.00
C PHE A 343 -13.27 -13.36 -41.33
N LYS A 344 -14.24 -13.63 -40.46
CA LYS A 344 -15.27 -14.65 -40.69
C LYS A 344 -16.20 -14.26 -41.85
N GLY A 345 -16.66 -13.01 -41.89
CA GLY A 345 -17.50 -12.50 -42.99
C GLY A 345 -16.83 -12.62 -44.37
N ARG A 346 -15.52 -12.37 -44.46
CA ARG A 346 -14.74 -12.55 -45.69
C ARG A 346 -14.57 -14.01 -46.12
N ARG A 347 -14.69 -14.97 -45.19
CA ARG A 347 -14.64 -16.41 -45.47
C ARG A 347 -15.98 -16.97 -45.96
N PHE A 348 -17.10 -16.44 -45.46
CA PHE A 348 -18.44 -16.96 -45.75
C PHE A 348 -19.12 -16.30 -46.95
N ALA A 349 -18.86 -15.01 -47.23
CA ALA A 349 -19.46 -14.30 -48.37
C ALA A 349 -19.01 -14.80 -49.77
N ARG A 350 -18.23 -15.88 -49.84
CA ARG A 350 -17.68 -16.46 -51.09
C ARG A 350 -17.59 -17.99 -51.07
N ALA A 351 -18.27 -18.63 -50.12
CA ALA A 351 -18.51 -20.08 -50.13
C ALA A 351 -19.85 -20.44 -50.81
N GLU A 352 -20.66 -19.42 -51.12
CA GLU A 352 -21.70 -19.41 -52.17
C GLU A 352 -21.09 -18.88 -53.46
#